data_AF-A0A1E3K5Q5-F1
#
_entry.id   AF-A0A1E3K5Q5-F1
#
_cell.length_a   1.000
_cell.length_b   1.000
_cell.length_c   1.000
_cell.angle_alpha   90.00
_cell.angle_beta   90.00
_cell.angle_gamma   90.00
#
_symmetry.space_group_name_H-M   'P 1'
#
loop_
_entity.id
_entity.type
_entity.pdbx_description
1 polymer ?
#
loop_
_entity_poly.entity_id
_entity_poly.type
_entity_poly.pdbx_seq_one_letter_code
_entity_poly.pdbx_strand_id
1 'polypeptide(L)'
;MSSQIPLVANAGLTQHNYSLFALPAGYILAMAPFWFAVANIRTKVGWEAFDLTNPRQSYKKLETAKVEPRLYGRITRALAASDNTFTNIGYFAASVVAGNLAHLSARTLNTCAAVWIVSRIAYNYAYIVTEQTKFGRIRSFFFTVSVGACFTLIVKAANKLSSAPW
;
A
#
# COMPACT_ATOMS: atom_id res chain seq x y z
N MET A 1 -29.81 -36.03 11.73
CA MET A 1 -29.19 -35.64 10.45
C MET A 1 -29.37 -34.13 10.27
N SER A 2 -28.40 -33.34 10.73
CA SER A 2 -28.37 -31.89 10.48
C SER A 2 -27.55 -31.67 9.21
N SER A 3 -28.24 -31.37 8.11
CA SER A 3 -27.63 -30.99 6.84
C SER A 3 -26.94 -29.64 7.02
N GLN A 4 -25.62 -29.68 7.15
CA GLN A 4 -24.73 -28.54 7.13
C GLN A 4 -25.00 -27.71 5.86
N ILE A 5 -25.33 -26.44 6.05
CA ILE A 5 -25.59 -25.46 5.00
C ILE A 5 -24.30 -25.26 4.18
N PRO A 6 -24.28 -25.56 2.87
CA PRO A 6 -23.11 -25.37 2.03
C PRO A 6 -23.05 -23.92 1.52
N LEU A 7 -22.89 -22.94 2.42
CA LEU A 7 -22.78 -21.51 2.03
C LEU A 7 -21.38 -20.92 2.23
N VAL A 8 -20.40 -21.71 2.68
CA VAL A 8 -19.02 -21.22 2.91
C VAL A 8 -17.97 -22.01 2.12
N ALA A 9 -18.38 -23.02 1.35
CA ALA A 9 -17.49 -23.78 0.49
C ALA A 9 -17.30 -23.07 -0.86
N ASN A 10 -16.06 -22.64 -1.13
CA ASN A 10 -15.54 -22.27 -2.44
C ASN A 10 -15.83 -20.85 -2.98
N ALA A 11 -15.62 -19.82 -2.16
CA ALA A 11 -15.24 -18.53 -2.73
C ALA A 11 -13.90 -18.68 -3.48
N GLY A 12 -13.83 -18.26 -4.76
CA GLY A 12 -12.68 -18.46 -5.65
C GLY A 12 -11.32 -18.04 -5.08
N LEU A 13 -11.32 -17.11 -4.11
CA LEU A 13 -10.16 -16.67 -3.30
C LEU A 13 -9.48 -17.78 -2.49
N THR A 14 -10.13 -18.92 -2.24
CA THR A 14 -9.55 -20.04 -1.48
C THR A 14 -8.94 -21.12 -2.37
N GLN A 15 -9.37 -21.20 -3.63
CA GLN A 15 -8.96 -22.23 -4.60
C GLN A 15 -7.93 -21.70 -5.60
N HIS A 16 -8.05 -20.43 -6.00
CA HIS A 16 -7.16 -19.78 -6.96
C HIS A 16 -6.23 -18.79 -6.28
N ASN A 17 -4.97 -18.75 -6.70
CA ASN A 17 -3.98 -17.82 -6.19
C ASN A 17 -3.93 -16.56 -7.05
N TYR A 18 -4.34 -15.42 -6.48
CA TYR A 18 -4.32 -14.11 -7.12
C TYR A 18 -3.25 -13.19 -6.53
N SER A 19 -2.44 -13.67 -5.58
CA SER A 19 -1.54 -12.83 -4.78
C SER A 19 -0.52 -12.06 -5.62
N LEU A 20 -0.06 -12.60 -6.75
CA LEU A 20 0.88 -11.90 -7.63
C LEU A 20 0.24 -10.68 -8.34
N PHE A 21 -1.08 -10.66 -8.55
CA PHE A 21 -1.77 -9.46 -9.06
C PHE A 21 -1.79 -8.32 -8.03
N ALA A 22 -1.52 -8.60 -6.76
CA ALA A 22 -1.38 -7.55 -5.76
C ALA A 22 -0.10 -6.71 -5.96
N LEU A 23 0.88 -7.19 -6.73
CA LEU A 23 2.11 -6.43 -7.03
C LEU A 23 1.82 -5.22 -7.94
N PRO A 24 1.22 -5.38 -9.15
CA PRO A 24 0.84 -4.22 -9.95
C PRO A 24 -0.22 -3.35 -9.24
N ALA A 25 -1.16 -3.95 -8.50
CA ALA A 25 -2.12 -3.19 -7.70
C ALA A 25 -1.42 -2.32 -6.63
N GLY A 26 -0.43 -2.87 -5.94
CA GLY A 26 0.37 -2.17 -4.94
C GLY A 26 1.21 -1.04 -5.54
N TYR A 27 1.70 -1.22 -6.77
CA TYR A 27 2.43 -0.16 -7.49
C TYR A 27 1.51 1.01 -7.85
N ILE A 28 0.32 0.73 -8.38
CA ILE A 28 -0.70 1.77 -8.65
C ILE A 28 -1.09 2.48 -7.36
N LEU A 29 -1.24 1.75 -6.26
CA LEU A 29 -1.55 2.31 -4.95
C LEU A 29 -0.44 3.21 -4.41
N ALA A 30 0.82 2.90 -4.71
CA ALA A 30 1.96 3.76 -4.40
C ALA A 30 1.96 5.05 -5.25
N MET A 31 1.56 4.96 -6.52
CA MET A 31 1.44 6.12 -7.42
C MET A 31 0.25 7.04 -7.10
N ALA A 32 -0.86 6.51 -6.59
CA ALA A 32 -2.09 7.27 -6.44
C ALA A 32 -1.94 8.57 -5.61
N PRO A 33 -1.25 8.60 -4.45
CA PRO A 33 -0.99 9.85 -3.72
C PRO A 33 -0.14 10.85 -4.52
N PHE A 34 0.82 10.37 -5.30
CA PHE A 34 1.62 11.24 -6.17
C PHE A 34 0.75 11.88 -7.26
N TRP A 35 -0.12 11.12 -7.94
CA TRP A 35 -1.04 11.70 -8.92
C TRP A 35 -2.00 12.70 -8.28
N PHE A 36 -2.48 12.43 -7.08
CA PHE A 36 -3.27 13.39 -6.30
C PHE A 36 -2.49 14.69 -6.05
N ALA A 37 -1.22 14.61 -5.64
CA ALA A 37 -0.37 15.78 -5.42
C ALA A 37 -0.19 16.59 -6.71
N VAL A 38 0.19 15.94 -7.82
CA VAL A 38 0.39 16.59 -9.12
C VAL A 38 -0.89 17.26 -9.62
N ALA A 39 -2.03 16.58 -9.52
CA ALA A 39 -3.32 17.13 -9.91
C ALA A 39 -3.67 18.39 -9.11
N ASN A 40 -3.44 18.39 -7.79
CA ASN A 40 -3.69 19.55 -6.95
C ASN A 40 -2.73 20.71 -7.26
N ILE A 41 -1.44 20.43 -7.49
CA ILE A 41 -0.49 21.48 -7.91
C ILE A 41 -0.97 22.13 -9.21
N ARG A 42 -1.25 21.34 -10.23
CA ARG A 42 -1.65 21.87 -11.55
C ARG A 42 -2.97 22.64 -11.53
N THR A 43 -3.95 22.15 -10.78
CA THR A 43 -5.31 22.73 -10.79
C THR A 43 -5.50 23.87 -9.79
N LYS A 44 -4.70 23.94 -8.72
CA LYS A 44 -4.87 24.92 -7.64
C LYS A 44 -3.73 25.93 -7.53
N VAL A 45 -2.52 25.58 -7.96
CA VAL A 45 -1.36 26.48 -7.95
C VAL A 45 -1.09 27.01 -9.36
N GLY A 46 -1.12 26.11 -10.35
CA GLY A 46 -0.96 26.44 -11.77
C GLY A 46 -0.18 25.36 -12.51
N TRP A 47 -0.36 25.30 -13.82
CA TRP A 47 0.30 24.30 -14.67
C TRP A 47 1.83 24.41 -14.64
N GLU A 48 2.35 25.64 -14.61
CA GLU A 48 3.79 25.92 -14.56
C GLU A 48 4.43 25.60 -13.20
N ALA A 49 3.62 25.42 -12.15
CA ALA A 49 4.11 25.08 -10.82
C ALA A 49 4.62 23.63 -10.73
N PHE A 50 4.28 22.77 -11.71
CA PHE A 50 4.75 21.40 -11.78
C PHE A 50 5.55 21.15 -13.06
N ASP A 51 6.87 21.07 -12.90
CA ASP A 51 7.81 20.74 -13.96
C ASP A 51 7.97 19.22 -14.06
N LEU A 52 7.53 18.66 -15.19
CA LEU A 52 7.65 17.23 -15.50
C LEU A 52 9.11 16.77 -15.65
N THR A 53 10.01 17.67 -16.03
CA THR A 53 11.43 17.35 -16.20
C THR A 53 12.16 17.25 -14.85
N ASN A 54 11.70 18.02 -13.85
CA ASN A 54 12.28 18.06 -12.51
C ASN A 54 11.21 18.05 -11.41
N PRO A 55 10.40 16.98 -11.29
CA PRO A 55 9.23 16.96 -10.40
C PRO A 55 9.60 17.16 -8.93
N ARG A 56 10.74 16.63 -8.48
CA ARG A 56 11.22 16.83 -7.09
C ARG A 56 11.58 18.28 -6.79
N GLN A 57 12.10 19.01 -7.77
CA GLN A 57 12.42 20.43 -7.59
C GLN A 57 11.14 21.27 -7.56
N SER A 58 10.10 20.88 -8.31
CA SER A 58 8.79 21.53 -8.25
C SER A 58 8.24 21.57 -6.82
N TYR A 59 8.45 20.51 -6.04
CA TYR A 59 7.97 20.44 -4.66
C TYR A 59 8.67 21.43 -3.74
N LYS A 60 9.99 21.58 -3.88
CA LYS A 60 10.75 22.56 -3.10
C LYS A 60 10.31 23.99 -3.41
N LYS A 61 9.97 24.27 -4.66
CA LYS A 61 9.44 25.58 -5.08
C LYS A 61 8.06 25.88 -4.47
N LEU A 62 7.31 24.86 -4.05
CA LEU A 62 6.02 25.08 -3.38
C LEU A 62 6.18 25.69 -1.98
N GLU A 63 7.33 25.53 -1.32
CA GLU A 63 7.60 26.14 -0.01
C GLU A 63 7.65 27.66 -0.07
N THR A 64 8.15 28.20 -1.18
CA THR A 64 8.31 29.64 -1.41
C THR A 64 7.17 30.24 -2.23
N ALA A 65 6.39 29.39 -2.91
CA ALA A 65 5.15 29.80 -3.55
C ALA A 65 4.11 30.14 -2.47
N LYS A 66 3.35 31.22 -2.67
CA LYS A 66 2.27 31.68 -1.77
C LYS A 66 1.04 30.75 -1.82
N VAL A 67 1.25 29.45 -1.65
CA VAL A 67 0.22 28.40 -1.64
C VAL A 67 -0.53 28.46 -0.31
N GLU A 68 -1.84 28.23 -0.37
CA GLU A 68 -2.67 28.13 0.82
C GLU A 68 -2.12 27.03 1.77
N PRO A 69 -1.93 27.30 3.07
CA PRO A 69 -1.21 26.39 3.98
C PRO A 69 -1.80 24.98 4.07
N ARG A 70 -3.14 24.84 4.05
CA ARG A 70 -3.81 23.54 4.14
C ARG A 70 -3.60 22.72 2.87
N LEU A 71 -3.67 23.36 1.70
CA LEU A 71 -3.35 22.75 0.41
C LEU A 71 -1.89 22.31 0.35
N TYR A 72 -0.96 23.17 0.77
CA TYR A 72 0.46 22.84 0.85
C TYR A 72 0.70 21.61 1.75
N GLY A 73 0.07 21.59 2.94
CA GLY A 73 0.11 20.45 3.85
C GLY A 73 -0.45 19.16 3.23
N ARG A 74 -1.55 19.23 2.49
CA ARG A 74 -2.12 18.07 1.79
C ARG A 74 -1.21 17.52 0.71
N ILE A 75 -0.60 18.39 -0.11
CA ILE A 75 0.31 18.00 -1.19
C ILE A 75 1.55 17.31 -0.60
N THR A 76 2.19 17.92 0.39
CA THR A 76 3.39 17.35 1.04
C THR A 76 3.11 16.01 1.71
N ARG A 77 1.97 15.87 2.40
CA ARG A 77 1.53 14.59 2.98
C ARG A 77 1.27 13.52 1.91
N ALA A 78 0.68 13.89 0.77
CA ALA A 78 0.45 12.95 -0.33
C ALA A 78 1.76 12.46 -0.95
N LEU A 79 2.74 13.34 -1.16
CA LEU A 79 4.08 12.97 -1.62
C LEU A 79 4.76 12.02 -0.62
N ALA A 80 4.72 12.35 0.68
CA ALA A 80 5.28 11.49 1.73
C ALA A 80 4.58 10.12 1.83
N ALA A 81 3.27 10.05 1.57
CA ALA A 81 2.52 8.79 1.53
C ALA A 81 2.94 7.91 0.33
N SER A 82 3.12 8.52 -0.84
CA SER A 82 3.67 7.85 -2.04
C SER A 82 5.05 7.28 -1.75
N ASP A 83 5.99 8.12 -1.29
CA ASP A 83 7.36 7.71 -1.00
C ASP A 83 7.42 6.57 0.01
N ASN A 84 6.64 6.67 1.11
CA ASN A 84 6.57 5.59 2.10
C ASN A 84 6.08 4.28 1.49
N THR A 85 5.05 4.33 0.64
CA THR A 85 4.52 3.12 0.01
C THR A 85 5.54 2.51 -0.94
N PHE A 86 6.28 3.31 -1.73
CA PHE A 86 7.38 2.83 -2.56
C PHE A 86 8.52 2.22 -1.76
N THR A 87 8.92 2.79 -0.64
CA THR A 87 9.97 2.18 0.21
C THR A 87 9.56 0.81 0.73
N ASN A 88 8.26 0.58 0.97
CA ASN A 88 7.76 -0.66 1.54
C ASN A 88 7.33 -1.72 0.49
N ILE A 89 7.11 -1.32 -0.77
CA ILE A 89 6.60 -2.24 -1.80
C ILE A 89 7.59 -3.37 -2.10
N GLY A 90 8.89 -3.11 -2.02
CA GLY A 90 9.92 -4.15 -2.22
C GLY A 90 9.81 -5.26 -1.18
N TYR A 91 9.60 -4.90 0.09
CA TYR A 91 9.41 -5.87 1.17
C TYR A 91 8.11 -6.67 0.98
N PHE A 92 7.03 -6.03 0.57
CA PHE A 92 5.79 -6.71 0.22
C PHE A 92 5.96 -7.68 -0.95
N ALA A 93 6.59 -7.24 -2.04
CA ALA A 93 6.83 -8.06 -3.22
C ALA A 93 7.67 -9.29 -2.87
N ALA A 94 8.76 -9.11 -2.14
CA ALA A 94 9.60 -10.21 -1.66
C ALA A 94 8.80 -11.20 -0.79
N SER A 95 7.94 -10.71 0.09
CA SER A 95 7.10 -11.55 0.95
C SER A 95 6.09 -12.39 0.16
N VAL A 96 5.43 -11.79 -0.84
CA VAL A 96 4.48 -12.49 -1.72
C VAL A 96 5.22 -13.54 -2.56
N VAL A 97 6.35 -13.19 -3.16
CA VAL A 97 7.16 -14.11 -3.96
C VAL A 97 7.66 -15.28 -3.11
N ALA A 98 8.20 -15.01 -1.91
CA ALA A 98 8.65 -16.06 -0.98
C ALA A 98 7.50 -17.01 -0.60
N GLY A 99 6.31 -16.49 -0.30
CA GLY A 99 5.14 -17.31 -0.02
C GLY A 99 4.68 -18.16 -1.21
N ASN A 100 4.79 -17.63 -2.44
CA ASN A 100 4.48 -18.37 -3.65
C ASN A 100 5.50 -19.50 -3.91
N LEU A 101 6.80 -19.22 -3.78
CA LEU A 101 7.87 -20.20 -3.93
C LEU A 101 7.79 -21.32 -2.88
N ALA A 102 7.39 -20.99 -1.66
CA ALA A 102 7.13 -21.98 -0.61
C ALA A 102 5.80 -22.74 -0.83
N HIS A 103 5.05 -22.47 -1.90
CA HIS A 103 3.73 -23.06 -2.16
C HIS A 103 2.76 -22.92 -0.99
N LEU A 104 2.69 -21.75 -0.34
CA LEU A 104 1.68 -21.50 0.68
C LEU A 104 0.26 -21.61 0.08
N SER A 105 -0.73 -21.94 0.92
CA SER A 105 -2.12 -22.05 0.46
C SER A 105 -2.62 -20.76 -0.20
N ALA A 106 -3.42 -20.90 -1.27
CA ALA A 106 -4.03 -19.76 -1.97
C ALA A 106 -4.79 -18.83 -1.01
N ARG A 107 -5.51 -19.40 -0.04
CA ARG A 107 -6.15 -18.64 1.05
C ARG A 107 -5.16 -17.74 1.79
N THR A 108 -4.03 -18.27 2.26
CA THR A 108 -3.03 -17.48 3.01
C THR A 108 -2.46 -16.36 2.15
N LEU A 109 -2.09 -16.69 0.90
CA LEU A 109 -1.50 -15.76 -0.05
C LEU A 109 -2.45 -14.60 -0.37
N ASN A 110 -3.70 -14.92 -0.72
CA ASN A 110 -4.71 -13.93 -1.07
C ASN A 110 -5.13 -13.08 0.14
N THR A 111 -5.31 -13.68 1.32
CA THR A 111 -5.67 -12.93 2.53
C THR A 111 -4.57 -11.95 2.91
N CYS A 112 -3.31 -12.36 2.94
CA CYS A 112 -2.21 -11.46 3.31
C CYS A 112 -2.03 -10.34 2.27
N ALA A 113 -2.14 -10.68 0.97
CA ALA A 113 -2.10 -9.69 -0.10
C ALA A 113 -3.24 -8.65 0.02
N ALA A 114 -4.47 -9.12 0.27
CA ALA A 114 -5.64 -8.25 0.45
C ALA A 114 -5.49 -7.37 1.69
N VAL A 115 -5.04 -7.93 2.83
CA VAL A 115 -4.77 -7.15 4.06
C VAL A 115 -3.75 -6.06 3.79
N TRP A 116 -2.67 -6.36 3.06
CA TRP A 116 -1.68 -5.35 2.70
C TRP A 116 -2.29 -4.23 1.85
N ILE A 117 -3.02 -4.57 0.78
CA ILE A 117 -3.65 -3.60 -0.14
C ILE A 117 -4.65 -2.70 0.61
N VAL A 118 -5.60 -3.30 1.34
CA VAL A 118 -6.62 -2.55 2.08
C VAL A 118 -6.00 -1.66 3.15
N SER A 119 -5.00 -2.18 3.88
CA SER A 119 -4.29 -1.38 4.88
C SER A 119 -3.54 -0.21 4.24
N ARG A 120 -2.98 -0.38 3.03
CA ARG A 120 -2.29 0.69 2.31
C ARG A 120 -3.23 1.75 1.76
N ILE A 121 -4.44 1.37 1.33
CA ILE A 121 -5.50 2.33 0.96
C ILE A 121 -5.86 3.17 2.18
N ALA A 122 -6.12 2.53 3.33
CA ALA A 122 -6.48 3.22 4.57
C ALA A 122 -5.34 4.10 5.10
N TYR A 123 -4.10 3.61 5.03
CA TYR A 123 -2.89 4.37 5.38
C TYR A 123 -2.75 5.63 4.53
N ASN A 124 -2.81 5.51 3.20
CA ASN A 124 -2.67 6.64 2.28
C ASN A 124 -3.78 7.68 2.48
N TYR A 125 -5.04 7.22 2.63
CA TYR A 125 -6.17 8.10 2.91
C TYR A 125 -5.99 8.86 4.23
N ALA A 126 -5.66 8.15 5.31
CA ALA A 126 -5.42 8.75 6.62
C ALA A 126 -4.27 9.76 6.56
N TYR A 127 -3.20 9.49 5.81
CA TYR A 127 -2.08 10.40 5.65
C TYR A 127 -2.49 11.71 4.96
N ILE A 128 -3.22 11.63 3.84
CA ILE A 128 -3.54 12.80 3.02
C ILE A 128 -4.56 13.72 3.72
N VAL A 129 -5.61 13.15 4.30
CA VAL A 129 -6.80 13.92 4.69
C VAL A 129 -6.61 14.69 6.00
N THR A 130 -5.80 14.20 6.93
CA THR A 130 -5.80 14.68 8.32
C THR A 130 -4.61 15.57 8.66
N GLU A 131 -4.84 16.46 9.62
CA GLU A 131 -3.82 17.34 10.22
C GLU A 131 -3.64 17.06 11.72
N GLN A 132 -4.49 16.19 12.30
CA GLN A 132 -4.51 15.99 13.74
C GLN A 132 -3.66 14.78 14.16
N THR A 133 -2.95 14.92 15.27
CA THR A 133 -2.07 13.89 15.85
C THR A 133 -2.76 12.55 16.10
N LYS A 134 -4.06 12.56 16.44
CA LYS A 134 -4.86 11.34 16.65
C LYS A 134 -4.90 10.44 15.40
N PHE A 135 -4.98 11.03 14.22
CA PHE A 135 -4.97 10.26 12.97
C PHE A 135 -3.55 9.85 12.54
N GLY A 136 -2.51 10.50 13.09
CA GLY A 136 -1.14 9.99 13.02
C GLY A 136 -1.03 8.58 13.61
N ARG A 137 -1.72 8.30 14.73
CA ARG A 137 -1.79 6.95 15.33
C ARG A 137 -2.53 5.95 14.45
N ILE A 138 -3.63 6.37 13.83
CA ILE A 138 -4.42 5.54 12.90
C ILE A 138 -3.57 5.14 11.70
N ARG A 139 -2.81 6.09 11.13
CA ARG A 139 -1.86 5.82 10.06
C ARG A 139 -0.83 4.77 10.50
N SER A 140 -0.20 4.94 11.66
CA SER A 140 0.78 3.97 12.16
C SER A 140 0.17 2.59 12.38
N PHE A 141 -1.08 2.51 12.85
CA PHE A 141 -1.79 1.24 12.99
C PHE A 141 -1.93 0.52 11.64
N PHE A 142 -2.45 1.18 10.62
CA PHE A 142 -2.59 0.57 9.28
C PHE A 142 -1.24 0.20 8.66
N PHE A 143 -0.20 1.01 8.89
CA PHE A 143 1.16 0.66 8.50
C PHE A 143 1.59 -0.66 9.13
N THR A 144 1.47 -0.79 10.45
CA THR A 144 1.86 -2.00 11.19
C THR A 144 1.05 -3.22 10.75
N VAL A 145 -0.26 -3.09 10.51
CA VAL A 145 -1.09 -4.19 9.97
C VAL A 145 -0.57 -4.65 8.61
N SER A 146 -0.23 -3.70 7.71
CA SER A 146 0.33 -4.05 6.41
C SER A 146 1.66 -4.81 6.54
N VAL A 147 2.55 -4.38 7.44
CA VAL A 147 3.84 -5.04 7.69
C VAL A 147 3.64 -6.41 8.35
N GLY A 148 2.66 -6.55 9.24
CA GLY A 148 2.27 -7.82 9.84
C GLY A 148 1.84 -8.88 8.81
N ALA A 149 1.16 -8.46 7.73
CA ALA A 149 0.84 -9.36 6.63
C ALA A 149 2.09 -9.87 5.90
N CYS A 150 3.09 -9.00 5.68
CA CYS A 150 4.39 -9.40 5.13
C CYS A 150 5.13 -10.39 6.04
N PHE A 151 5.22 -10.08 7.34
CA PHE A 151 5.83 -10.99 8.33
C PHE A 151 5.14 -12.35 8.35
N THR A 152 3.81 -12.37 8.28
CA THR A 152 3.03 -13.62 8.25
C THR A 152 3.42 -14.49 7.05
N LEU A 153 3.57 -13.89 5.86
CA LEU A 153 3.99 -14.61 4.66
C LEU A 153 5.41 -15.15 4.79
N ILE A 154 6.36 -14.33 5.24
CA ILE A 154 7.77 -14.72 5.40
C ILE A 154 7.91 -15.85 6.42
N VAL A 155 7.32 -15.72 7.61
CA VAL A 155 7.43 -16.74 8.66
C VAL A 155 6.80 -18.06 8.21
N LYS A 156 5.62 -18.02 7.56
CA LYS A 156 4.99 -19.23 7.04
C LYS A 156 5.81 -19.87 5.92
N ALA A 157 6.40 -19.06 5.03
CA ALA A 157 7.28 -19.55 3.97
C ALA A 157 8.54 -20.21 4.56
N ALA A 158 9.20 -19.53 5.51
CA ALA A 158 10.39 -20.04 6.19
C ALA A 158 10.12 -21.37 6.89
N ASN A 159 9.04 -21.48 7.67
CA ASN A 159 8.68 -22.74 8.35
C ASN A 159 8.39 -23.89 7.38
N LYS A 160 7.87 -23.59 6.18
CA LYS A 160 7.60 -24.61 5.16
C LYS A 160 8.87 -25.04 4.42
N LEU A 161 9.79 -24.11 4.19
CA LEU A 161 11.06 -24.40 3.53
C LEU A 161 12.10 -25.02 4.48
N SER A 162 12.02 -24.76 5.79
CA SER A 162 12.95 -25.35 6.76
C SER A 162 12.85 -26.88 6.86
N SER A 163 11.72 -27.46 6.44
CA SER A 163 11.55 -28.92 6.34
C SER A 163 11.98 -29.49 4.98
N ALA A 164 12.38 -28.66 4.02
CA ALA A 164 12.81 -29.12 2.70
C ALA A 164 14.28 -29.55 2.74
N PRO A 165 14.64 -30.69 2.10
CA PRO A 165 16.04 -31.00 1.83
C PRO A 165 16.59 -29.95 0.85
N TRP A 166 17.75 -29.39 1.17
CA TRP A 166 18.45 -28.37 0.41
C TRP A 166 19.75 -28.95 -0.17
#